data_AF-A0A3D3KT25-F1
#
_entry.id   AF-A0A3D3KT25-F1
#
_cell.length_a   1.000
_cell.length_b   1.000
_cell.length_c   1.000
_cell.angle_alpha   90.00
_cell.angle_beta   90.00
_cell.angle_gamma   90.00
#
_symmetry.space_group_name_H-M   'P 1'
#
loop_
_entity.id
_entity.type
_entity.pdbx_description
1 polymer ?
#
loop_
_entity_poly.entity_id
_entity_poly.type
_entity_poly.pdbx_seq_one_letter_code
_entity_poly.pdbx_strand_id
1 'polypeptide(L)'
;GGGQQTPGFVGHSKLFLASKKFISADGGLARLVWMPKELKEELSHLLEKTANELGLEDFLGKIADETIATTEEEVLNHMQKVNHPALSLNALI
;
A
#
# COMPACT_ATOMS: atom_id res chain seq x y z
N GLY A 1 -9.50 1.33 -17.76
CA GLY A 1 -9.87 2.75 -17.95
C GLY A 1 -10.90 2.89 -19.08
N GLY A 2 -11.50 4.05 -19.27
CA GLY A 2 -12.55 4.25 -20.30
C GLY A 2 -13.94 3.76 -19.90
N GLY A 3 -14.27 3.76 -18.60
CA GLY A 3 -15.57 3.30 -18.09
C GLY A 3 -15.74 1.78 -17.97
N GLN A 4 -14.77 1.00 -18.44
CA GLN A 4 -14.79 -0.46 -18.36
C GLN A 4 -14.42 -0.95 -16.95
N GLN A 5 -15.12 -2.00 -16.49
CA GLN A 5 -14.78 -2.71 -15.27
C GLN A 5 -13.62 -3.67 -15.53
N THR A 6 -12.60 -3.62 -14.67
CA THR A 6 -11.41 -4.48 -14.77
C THR A 6 -11.08 -5.02 -13.39
N PRO A 7 -11.48 -6.27 -13.06
CA PRO A 7 -11.16 -6.87 -11.77
C PRO A 7 -9.66 -6.83 -11.48
N GLY A 8 -9.29 -6.51 -10.24
CA GLY A 8 -7.90 -6.30 -9.82
C GLY A 8 -7.33 -4.91 -10.10
N PHE A 9 -8.05 -4.05 -10.85
CA PHE A 9 -7.61 -2.70 -11.19
C PHE A 9 -8.68 -1.65 -10.89
N VAL A 10 -8.28 -0.58 -10.20
CA VAL A 10 -9.18 0.54 -9.86
C VAL A 10 -8.47 1.87 -10.03
N GLY A 11 -9.17 2.85 -10.62
CA GLY A 11 -8.75 4.25 -10.61
C GLY A 11 -9.36 4.96 -9.42
N HIS A 12 -8.54 5.64 -8.61
CA HIS A 12 -9.00 6.42 -7.46
C HIS A 12 -8.17 7.69 -7.28
N SER A 13 -8.64 8.60 -6.43
CA SER A 13 -7.86 9.79 -6.06
C SER A 13 -6.71 9.43 -5.12
N LYS A 14 -5.65 10.24 -5.12
CA LYS A 14 -4.54 10.06 -4.17
C LYS A 14 -4.98 10.10 -2.70
N LEU A 15 -5.93 10.98 -2.37
CA LEU A 15 -6.46 11.12 -1.01
C LEU A 15 -7.23 9.88 -0.54
N PHE A 16 -7.75 9.06 -1.46
CA PHE A 16 -8.45 7.84 -1.08
C PHE A 16 -7.53 6.82 -0.39
N LEU A 17 -6.21 6.86 -0.64
CA LEU A 17 -5.22 5.99 0.03
C LEU A 17 -5.25 6.12 1.56
N ALA A 18 -5.47 7.33 2.08
CA ALA A 18 -5.54 7.61 3.51
C ALA A 18 -6.95 7.40 4.11
N SER A 19 -7.88 6.84 3.35
CA SER A 19 -9.22 6.53 3.86
C SER A 19 -9.22 5.20 4.61
N LYS A 20 -9.91 5.13 5.74
CA LYS A 20 -10.24 3.84 6.41
C LYS A 20 -11.07 2.90 5.53
N LYS A 21 -11.64 3.41 4.44
CA LYS A 21 -12.43 2.63 3.46
C LYS A 21 -11.64 2.24 2.22
N PHE A 22 -10.39 2.69 2.08
CA PHE A 22 -9.50 2.26 1.01
C PHE A 22 -9.48 0.74 0.96
N ILE A 23 -9.97 0.13 -0.13
CA ILE A 23 -10.06 -1.32 -0.38
C ILE A 23 -10.33 -2.18 0.89
N SER A 24 -11.20 -1.71 1.77
CA SER A 24 -11.32 -2.27 3.13
C SER A 24 -11.77 -3.73 3.15
N ALA A 25 -12.50 -4.19 2.12
CA ALA A 25 -12.87 -5.58 1.95
C ALA A 25 -11.67 -6.50 1.64
N ASP A 26 -10.60 -5.94 1.06
CA ASP A 26 -9.41 -6.69 0.63
C ASP A 26 -8.28 -6.63 1.67
N GLY A 27 -8.48 -5.97 2.82
CA GLY A 27 -7.46 -5.78 3.86
C GLY A 27 -6.91 -4.35 3.96
N GLY A 28 -7.44 -3.43 3.15
CA GLY A 28 -7.21 -2.01 3.32
C GLY A 28 -5.78 -1.55 3.09
N LEU A 29 -5.36 -0.52 3.85
CA LEU A 29 -4.03 0.10 3.72
C LEU A 29 -2.89 -0.92 3.89
N ALA A 30 -3.09 -1.98 4.68
CA ALA A 30 -2.10 -3.05 4.89
C ALA A 30 -1.73 -3.81 3.60
N ARG A 31 -2.49 -3.66 2.51
CA ARG A 31 -2.20 -4.23 1.18
C ARG A 31 -1.30 -3.37 0.30
N LEU A 32 -1.03 -2.13 0.68
CA LEU A 32 -0.18 -1.24 -0.11
C LEU A 32 1.29 -1.62 0.07
N VAL A 33 1.93 -2.20 -0.94
CA VAL A 33 3.30 -2.72 -0.87
C VAL A 33 4.33 -1.87 -1.61
N TRP A 34 3.87 -1.06 -2.56
CA TRP A 34 4.74 -0.22 -3.39
C TRP A 34 4.01 1.07 -3.78
N MET A 35 4.71 2.20 -3.76
CA MET A 35 4.23 3.47 -4.29
C MET A 35 5.40 4.39 -4.64
N PRO A 36 5.25 5.36 -5.56
CA PRO A 36 6.30 6.32 -5.85
C PRO A 36 6.71 7.12 -4.62
N LYS A 37 8.01 7.42 -4.47
CA LYS A 37 8.54 8.15 -3.32
C LYS A 37 7.92 9.53 -3.17
N GLU A 38 7.77 10.28 -4.27
CA GLU A 38 7.14 11.61 -4.26
C GLU A 38 5.72 11.57 -3.68
N LEU A 39 4.92 10.58 -4.08
CA LEU A 39 3.56 10.40 -3.56
C LEU A 39 3.56 9.99 -2.09
N LYS A 40 4.53 9.18 -1.67
CA LYS A 40 4.71 8.74 -0.28
C LYS A 40 5.05 9.93 0.62
N GLU A 41 5.96 10.80 0.18
CA GLU A 41 6.34 12.02 0.88
C GLU A 41 5.17 13.00 0.95
N GLU A 42 4.46 13.21 -0.16
CA GLU A 42 3.29 14.10 -0.21
C GLU A 42 2.20 13.68 0.78
N LEU A 43 1.90 12.39 0.85
CA LEU A 43 0.82 11.86 1.69
C LEU A 43 1.29 11.37 3.06
N SER A 44 2.57 11.53 3.40
CA SER A 44 3.22 10.96 4.58
C SER A 44 2.40 11.15 5.85
N HIS A 45 2.09 12.40 6.20
CA HIS A 45 1.32 12.75 7.40
C HIS A 45 -0.09 12.10 7.44
N LEU A 46 -0.77 12.01 6.29
CA LEU A 46 -2.11 11.41 6.21
C LEU A 46 -2.05 9.89 6.32
N LEU A 47 -1.07 9.27 5.66
CA LEU A 47 -0.88 7.83 5.68
C LEU A 47 -0.40 7.36 7.06
N GLU A 48 0.52 8.08 7.71
CA GLU A 48 1.00 7.77 9.06
C GLU A 48 -0.14 7.83 10.07
N LYS A 49 -0.93 8.91 10.03
CA LYS A 49 -2.11 9.04 10.89
C LYS A 49 -3.06 7.84 10.71
N THR A 50 -3.35 7.48 9.47
CA THR A 50 -4.28 6.39 9.16
C THR A 50 -3.70 5.04 9.56
N ALA A 51 -2.41 4.80 9.29
CA ALA A 51 -1.69 3.60 9.68
C ALA A 51 -1.71 3.41 11.20
N ASN A 52 -1.41 4.47 11.97
CA ASN A 52 -1.46 4.46 13.43
C ASN A 52 -2.87 4.15 13.95
N GLU A 53 -3.91 4.76 13.36
CA GLU A 53 -5.31 4.47 13.71
C GLU A 53 -5.74 3.04 13.38
N LEU A 54 -5.06 2.37 12.46
CA LEU A 54 -5.29 0.97 12.08
C LEU A 54 -4.35 0.00 12.81
N GLY A 55 -3.46 0.48 13.68
CA GLY A 55 -2.48 -0.34 14.40
C GLY A 55 -1.34 -0.86 13.52
N LEU A 56 -1.03 -0.18 12.42
CA LEU A 56 0.08 -0.51 11.52
C LEU A 56 1.34 0.28 11.91
N GLU A 57 2.16 -0.31 12.77
CA GLU A 57 3.40 0.31 13.25
C GLU A 57 4.46 0.47 12.15
N ASP A 58 5.07 1.65 12.11
CA ASP A 58 6.11 2.07 11.15
C ASP A 58 5.78 1.72 9.70
N PHE A 59 4.49 1.79 9.34
CA PHE A 59 3.99 1.20 8.10
C PHE A 59 4.59 1.83 6.84
N LEU A 60 4.74 3.16 6.79
CA LEU A 60 5.27 3.84 5.60
C LEU A 60 6.68 3.38 5.23
N GLY A 61 7.50 3.06 6.24
CA GLY A 61 8.85 2.53 6.02
C GLY A 61 8.88 1.10 5.48
N LYS A 62 7.74 0.38 5.54
CA LYS A 62 7.60 -0.98 5.00
C LYS A 62 7.14 -0.99 3.54
N ILE A 63 6.55 0.10 3.06
CA ILE A 63 6.11 0.23 1.67
C ILE A 63 7.35 0.52 0.83
N ALA A 64 7.61 -0.28 -0.20
CA ALA A 64 8.70 -0.03 -1.13
C ALA A 64 8.41 1.20 -2.03
N ASP A 65 9.45 1.74 -2.64
CA ASP A 65 9.39 2.76 -3.69
C ASP A 65 10.53 2.53 -4.68
N GLU A 66 10.62 3.37 -5.72
CA GLU A 66 11.63 3.26 -6.78
C GLU A 66 13.08 3.38 -6.28
N THR A 67 13.32 3.88 -5.06
CA THR A 67 14.66 3.94 -4.45
C THR A 67 15.04 2.65 -3.70
N ILE A 68 14.06 1.77 -3.47
CA ILE A 68 14.21 0.50 -2.75
C ILE A 68 14.11 -0.69 -3.73
N ALA A 69 13.12 -0.66 -4.62
CA ALA A 69 12.80 -1.76 -5.52
C ALA A 69 12.06 -1.26 -6.77
N THR A 70 12.46 -1.80 -7.93
CA THR A 70 11.85 -1.51 -9.24
C THR A 70 11.27 -2.74 -9.91
N THR A 71 11.51 -3.92 -9.34
CA THR A 71 10.97 -5.20 -9.81
C THR A 71 10.16 -5.90 -8.72
N GLU A 72 9.25 -6.78 -9.13
CA GLU A 72 8.39 -7.55 -8.21
C GLU A 72 9.21 -8.40 -7.22
N GLU A 73 10.31 -9.00 -7.69
CA GLU A 73 11.22 -9.80 -6.87
C GLU A 73 11.92 -8.96 -5.79
N GLU A 74 12.40 -7.77 -6.16
CA GLU A 74 13.00 -6.82 -5.22
C GLU A 74 11.98 -6.35 -4.17
N VAL A 75 10.74 -6.08 -4.59
CA VAL A 75 9.64 -5.70 -3.67
C VAL A 75 9.36 -6.83 -2.69
N LEU A 76 9.23 -8.08 -3.18
CA LEU A 76 8.98 -9.23 -2.31
C LEU A 76 10.12 -9.42 -1.30
N ASN A 77 11.38 -9.32 -1.74
CA ASN A 77 12.55 -9.39 -0.88
C ASN A 77 12.56 -8.27 0.18
N HIS A 78 12.17 -7.05 -0.18
CA HIS A 78 12.02 -5.96 0.78
C HIS A 78 10.92 -6.25 1.80
N MET A 79 9.73 -6.66 1.34
CA MET A 79 8.59 -7.00 2.19
C MET A 79 8.95 -8.05 3.23
N GLN A 80 9.70 -9.09 2.85
CA GLN A 80 10.16 -10.13 3.77
C GLN A 80 11.12 -9.57 4.84
N LYS A 81 12.09 -8.74 4.44
CA LYS A 81 13.06 -8.12 5.35
C LYS A 81 12.40 -7.23 6.41
N VAL A 82 11.37 -6.48 6.03
CA VAL A 82 10.66 -5.53 6.91
C VAL A 82 9.43 -6.14 7.58
N ASN A 83 9.18 -7.44 7.37
CA ASN A 83 8.00 -8.16 7.83
C ASN A 83 6.69 -7.42 7.49
N HIS A 84 6.48 -7.14 6.21
CA HIS A 84 5.34 -6.39 5.73
C HIS A 84 4.01 -7.13 6.04
N PRO A 85 2.98 -6.47 6.59
CA PRO A 85 1.75 -7.13 7.04
C PRO A 85 1.00 -7.88 5.93
N ALA A 86 1.09 -7.41 4.67
CA ALA A 86 0.49 -8.08 3.51
C ALA A 86 0.92 -9.55 3.35
N LEU A 87 2.10 -9.95 3.83
CA LEU A 87 2.60 -11.32 3.74
C LEU A 87 1.81 -12.31 4.62
N SER A 88 1.12 -11.81 5.64
CA SER A 88 0.33 -12.62 6.58
C SER A 88 -1.19 -12.56 6.32
N LEU A 89 -1.62 -11.79 5.33
CA LEU A 89 -3.03 -11.69 4.96
C LEU A 89 -3.43 -12.85 4.04
N ASN A 90 -4.72 -13.19 4.05
CA ASN A 90 -5.28 -14.20 3.15
C ASN A 90 -4.94 -13.88 1.68
N ALA A 91 -4.73 -14.91 0.86
CA ALA A 91 -4.57 -14.74 -0.57
C ALA A 91 -5.85 -14.10 -1.16
N LEU A 92 -5.67 -13.15 -2.09
CA LEU A 92 -6.79 -12.49 -2.78
C LEU A 92 -7.30 -13.31 -3.98
N ILE A 93 -6.50 -14.29 -4.42
CA ILE A 93 -6.75 -15.22 -5.53
C ILE A 93 -6.23 -16.61 -5.20
#